data_AF-A0AAV3P373-F1
#
_entry.id   AF-A0AAV3P373-F1
#
_cell.length_a   1.000
_cell.length_b   1.000
_cell.length_c   1.000
_cell.angle_alpha   90.00
_cell.angle_beta   90.00
_cell.angle_gamma   90.00
#
_symmetry.space_group_name_H-M   'P 1'
#
loop_
_entity.id
_entity.type
_entity.pdbx_description
1 polymer ?
#
loop_
_entity_poly.entity_id
_entity_poly.type
_entity_poly.pdbx_seq_one_letter_code
_entity_poly.pdbx_strand_id
1 'polypeptide(L)'
;MRLPFSEFVNRLLEHVNRAPGQIHPIGWLNITIFQVACSIAEVEATVPLFASLFSTKHRVFDISLVAKGRKTKQKLLSRFPS
;
A
#
# COMPACT_ATOMS: atom_id res chain seq x y z
N MET A 1 -7.44 -17.02 4.74
CA MET A 1 -7.99 -16.23 5.87
C MET A 1 -8.36 -14.87 5.31
N ARG A 2 -9.66 -14.51 5.26
CA ARG A 2 -10.09 -13.18 4.83
C ARG A 2 -10.03 -12.24 6.02
N LEU A 3 -9.41 -11.08 5.85
CA LEU A 3 -9.36 -10.06 6.89
C LEU A 3 -10.78 -9.46 7.08
N PRO A 4 -11.10 -8.89 8.26
CA PRO A 4 -12.41 -8.29 8.55
C PRO A 4 -12.58 -6.94 7.83
N PHE A 5 -12.22 -6.87 6.56
CA PHE A 5 -12.40 -5.71 5.69
C PHE A 5 -13.48 -6.00 4.65
N SER A 6 -13.98 -4.93 4.02
CA SER A 6 -14.88 -5.05 2.88
C SER A 6 -14.22 -5.84 1.74
N GLU A 7 -15.04 -6.44 0.89
CA GLU A 7 -14.53 -7.19 -0.27
C GLU A 7 -13.68 -6.30 -1.18
N PHE A 8 -14.09 -5.04 -1.39
CA PHE A 8 -13.31 -4.04 -2.11
C PHE A 8 -11.91 -3.85 -1.52
N VAL A 9 -11.80 -3.64 -0.20
CA VAL A 9 -10.51 -3.42 0.47
C VAL A 9 -9.61 -4.66 0.36
N ASN A 10 -10.16 -5.86 0.54
CA ASN A 10 -9.40 -7.10 0.37
C ASN A 10 -8.85 -7.21 -1.07
N ARG A 11 -9.70 -6.99 -2.09
CA ARG A 11 -9.28 -7.01 -3.49
C ARG A 11 -8.26 -5.92 -3.82
N LEU A 12 -8.39 -4.74 -3.22
CA LEU A 12 -7.43 -3.65 -3.40
C LEU A 12 -6.06 -4.00 -2.80
N LEU A 13 -6.03 -4.54 -1.58
CA LEU A 13 -4.81 -4.99 -0.91
C LEU A 13 -4.11 -6.11 -1.68
N GLU A 14 -4.88 -7.05 -2.23
CA GLU A 14 -4.38 -8.09 -3.15
C GLU A 14 -3.80 -7.47 -4.43
N HIS A 15 -4.51 -6.50 -5.04
CA HIS A 15 -4.06 -5.82 -6.26
C HIS A 15 -2.75 -5.06 -6.08
N VAL A 16 -2.58 -4.35 -4.96
CA VAL A 16 -1.32 -3.63 -4.66
C VAL A 16 -0.26 -4.53 -4.00
N ASN A 17 -0.61 -5.78 -3.68
CA ASN A 17 0.23 -6.75 -2.98
C ASN A 17 0.84 -6.18 -1.68
N ARG A 18 0.01 -5.55 -0.85
CA ARG A 18 0.41 -4.96 0.44
C ARG A 18 -0.46 -5.50 1.57
N ALA A 19 0.17 -5.75 2.71
CA ALA A 19 -0.56 -6.04 3.94
C ALA A 19 -1.23 -4.75 4.48
N PRO A 20 -2.33 -4.87 5.24
CA PRO A 20 -3.05 -3.72 5.82
C PRO A 20 -2.13 -2.73 6.58
N GLY A 21 -1.19 -3.26 7.37
CA GLY A 21 -0.24 -2.44 8.14
C GLY A 21 0.86 -1.77 7.31
N GLN A 22 0.96 -2.09 6.01
CA GLN A 22 1.88 -1.42 5.08
C GLN A 22 1.22 -0.25 4.34
N ILE A 23 -0.09 -0.09 4.46
CA ILE A 23 -0.81 1.06 3.90
C ILE A 23 -0.64 2.25 4.85
N HIS A 24 -0.16 3.36 4.32
CA HIS A 24 -0.01 4.61 5.08
C HIS A 24 -1.38 5.14 5.54
N PRO A 25 -1.46 5.86 6.67
CA PRO A 25 -2.72 6.45 7.16
C PRO A 25 -3.48 7.26 6.10
N ILE A 26 -2.78 8.03 5.26
CA ILE A 26 -3.40 8.78 4.14
C ILE A 26 -3.99 7.82 3.09
N GLY A 27 -3.33 6.69 2.81
CA GLY A 27 -3.87 5.68 1.89
C GLY A 27 -5.18 5.10 2.41
N TRP A 28 -5.26 4.80 3.72
CA TRP A 28 -6.50 4.39 4.37
C TRP A 28 -7.60 5.45 4.32
N LEU A 29 -7.24 6.73 4.47
CA LEU A 29 -8.18 7.83 4.33
C LEU A 29 -8.75 7.90 2.91
N ASN A 30 -7.91 7.77 1.89
CA ASN A 30 -8.35 7.74 0.48
C ASN A 30 -9.31 6.59 0.20
N ILE A 31 -9.00 5.39 0.71
CA ILE A 31 -9.86 4.20 0.60
C ILE A 31 -11.23 4.47 1.23
N THR A 32 -11.24 5.03 2.45
CA THR A 32 -12.48 5.35 3.18
C THR A 32 -13.32 6.39 2.43
N ILE A 33 -12.70 7.50 2.01
CA ILE A 33 -13.38 8.57 1.26
C ILE A 33 -13.97 8.03 -0.03
N PHE A 34 -13.24 7.18 -0.75
CA PHE A 34 -13.74 6.56 -1.96
C PHE A 34 -14.96 5.67 -1.69
N GLN A 35 -14.93 4.82 -0.66
CA GLN A 35 -16.07 3.98 -0.32
C GLN A 35 -17.31 4.80 0.04
N VAL A 36 -17.14 5.91 0.78
CA VAL A 36 -18.24 6.84 1.09
C VAL A 36 -18.76 7.50 -0.18
N ALA A 37 -17.88 7.98 -1.07
CA ALA A 37 -18.28 8.59 -2.34
C ALA A 37 -19.05 7.62 -3.23
N CYS A 38 -18.59 6.37 -3.35
CA CYS A 38 -19.30 5.30 -4.04
C CYS A 38 -20.67 5.01 -3.42
N SER A 39 -20.76 4.99 -2.08
CA SER A 39 -22.04 4.79 -1.39
C SER A 39 -23.02 5.93 -1.65
N ILE A 40 -22.56 7.18 -1.68
CA ILE A 40 -23.41 8.35 -1.98
C ILE A 40 -23.84 8.35 -3.44
N ALA A 41 -22.96 7.94 -4.34
CA ALA A 41 -23.23 7.87 -5.78
C ALA A 41 -24.02 6.63 -6.19
N GLU A 42 -24.33 5.72 -5.26
CA GLU A 42 -24.94 4.40 -5.52
C GLU A 42 -24.17 3.57 -6.56
N VAL A 43 -22.83 3.71 -6.59
CA VAL A 43 -21.93 2.98 -7.47
C VAL A 43 -21.16 1.93 -6.67
N GLU A 44 -20.94 0.76 -7.26
CA GLU A 44 -20.09 -0.26 -6.64
C GLU A 44 -18.62 0.20 -6.59
N ALA A 45 -18.03 0.15 -5.40
CA ALA A 45 -16.62 0.41 -5.19
C ALA A 45 -15.77 -0.71 -5.79
N THR A 46 -15.06 -0.42 -6.89
CA THR A 46 -14.21 -1.39 -7.58
C THR A 46 -12.74 -0.93 -7.62
N VAL A 47 -11.82 -1.89 -7.66
CA VAL A 47 -10.37 -1.61 -7.72
C VAL A 47 -9.99 -0.77 -8.96
N PRO A 48 -10.49 -1.05 -10.18
CA PRO A 48 -10.18 -0.22 -11.34
C PRO A 48 -10.69 1.21 -11.22
N LEU A 49 -11.86 1.42 -10.60
CA LEU A 49 -12.43 2.75 -10.37
C LEU A 49 -11.63 3.52 -9.32
N PHE A 50 -11.22 2.86 -8.24
CA PHE A 50 -10.30 3.46 -7.27
C PHE A 50 -8.97 3.83 -7.93
N ALA A 51 -8.41 2.92 -8.74
CA ALA A 51 -7.18 3.18 -9.46
C ALA A 51 -7.34 4.31 -10.50
N SER A 52 -8.46 4.46 -11.19
CA SER A 52 -8.61 5.55 -12.16
C SER A 52 -8.64 6.94 -11.50
N LEU A 53 -9.16 7.04 -10.27
CA LEU A 53 -9.27 8.28 -9.51
C LEU A 53 -8.02 8.60 -8.69
N PHE A 54 -7.38 7.58 -8.12
CA PHE A 54 -6.26 7.73 -7.19
C PHE A 54 -4.90 7.27 -7.74
N SER A 55 -4.85 6.62 -8.92
CA SER A 55 -3.59 6.33 -9.62
C SER A 55 -3.18 7.56 -10.42
N THR A 56 -2.27 8.34 -9.85
CA THR A 56 -1.60 9.41 -10.58
C THR A 56 -0.76 8.76 -11.68
N LYS A 57 -1.17 8.94 -12.95
CA LYS A 57 -0.32 8.66 -14.12
C LYS A 57 0.97 9.47 -13.96
N HIS A 58 2.01 8.82 -13.45
CA HIS A 58 3.38 9.31 -13.26
C HIS A 58 3.57 10.56 -12.38
N ARG A 59 4.22 10.30 -11.23
CA ARG A 59 4.87 11.21 -10.25
C ARG A 59 3.99 11.67 -9.07
N VAL A 60 4.45 11.29 -7.88
CA VAL A 60 3.99 11.66 -6.53
C VAL A 60 2.81 10.86 -5.96
N PHE A 61 3.00 9.54 -5.86
CA PHE A 61 2.66 8.83 -4.61
C PHE A 61 3.88 7.99 -4.22
N ASP A 62 4.91 8.70 -3.75
CA ASP A 62 6.01 8.10 -3.01
C ASP A 62 5.51 7.77 -1.59
N ILE A 63 4.62 6.78 -1.47
CA ILE A 63 4.21 6.22 -0.16
C ILE A 63 5.01 4.94 0.15
N SER A 64 6.19 4.81 -0.44
CA SER A 64 7.15 3.78 -0.06
C SER A 64 8.52 4.23 -0.54
N LEU A 65 9.32 4.90 0.30
CA LEU A 65 10.79 4.83 0.21
C LEU A 65 11.59 5.45 1.39
N VAL A 66 11.15 5.35 2.65
CA VAL A 66 12.11 5.38 3.79
C VAL A 66 11.77 4.29 4.80
N ALA A 67 12.14 3.06 4.45
CA ALA A 67 12.42 2.01 5.43
C ALA A 67 13.61 1.18 4.93
N LYS A 68 14.75 1.85 4.64
CA LYS A 68 16.00 1.15 4.33
C LYS A 68 16.77 0.90 5.62
N GLY A 69 16.21 0.08 6.50
CA GLY A 69 16.97 -0.57 7.56
C GLY A 69 17.90 -1.61 6.95
N ARG A 70 19.11 -1.22 6.54
CA ARG A 70 20.16 -2.18 6.18
C ARG A 70 20.76 -2.75 7.47
N LYS A 71 20.37 -3.97 7.82
CA LYS A 71 21.21 -4.82 8.67
C LYS A 71 22.45 -5.23 7.85
N THR A 72 23.53 -4.46 7.97
CA THR A 72 24.86 -4.90 7.52
C THR A 72 25.60 -5.47 8.74
N LYS A 73 25.31 -6.72 9.10
CA LYS A 73 26.21 -7.55 9.90
C LYS A 73 26.65 -8.73 9.03
N GLN A 74 27.70 -8.54 8.25
CA GLN A 74 28.72 -9.56 8.02
C GLN A 74 29.87 -8.98 7.18
N LYS A 75 31.08 -9.43 7.54
CA LYS A 75 32.36 -9.26 6.82
C LYS A 75 33.20 -8.01 7.15
N LEU A 76 33.58 -7.89 8.43
CA LEU A 76 34.86 -7.28 8.83
C LEU A 76 35.58 -8.20 9.82
N LEU A 77 35.93 -9.41 9.38
CA LEU A 77 36.81 -10.35 10.10
C LEU A 77 37.48 -11.30 9.09
N SER A 78 37.97 -10.76 7.97
CA SER A 78 38.81 -11.51 7.02
C SER A 78 39.89 -10.65 6.34
N ARG A 79 40.43 -9.65 7.05
CA ARG A 79 41.69 -8.98 6.70
C ARG A 79 42.69 -9.19 7.83
N PHE A 80 43.23 -10.40 7.90
CA PHE A 80 44.55 -10.65 8.49
C PHE A 80 45.56 -10.66 7.31
N PRO A 81 46.82 -10.23 7.49
CA PRO A 81 47.79 -11.16 8.09
C PRO A 81 48.83 -10.53 9.04
N SER A 82 49.33 -11.41 9.91
CA SER A 82 50.64 -11.46 10.58
C SER A 82 51.03 -10.32 11.51
#